data_AF-A0A1W9LSD7-F1
#
_entry.id   AF-A0A1W9LSD7-F1
#
_cell.length_a   1.000
_cell.length_b   1.000
_cell.length_c   1.000
_cell.angle_alpha   90.00
_cell.angle_beta   90.00
_cell.angle_gamma   90.00
#
_symmetry.space_group_name_H-M   'P 1'
#
loop_
_entity.id
_entity.type
_entity.pdbx_description
1 polymer ?
#
loop_
_entity_poly.entity_id
_entity_poly.type
_entity_poly.pdbx_seq_one_letter_code
_entity_poly.pdbx_strand_id
1 'polypeptide(L)' 'MIKSFKCEHTEKLSKGNHVKRFSNIAKVARRKLRQIEISGRRINDQWRVCFCWTDAGAENVEIVDYH' A
#
# COMPACT_ATOMS: atom_id res chain seq x y z
N MET A 1 -4.59 -7.02 8.95
CA MET A 1 -5.01 -5.61 9.13
C MET A 1 -3.76 -4.74 9.08
N ILE A 2 -3.75 -3.65 8.30
CA ILE A 2 -2.59 -2.75 8.23
C ILE A 2 -2.54 -1.94 9.54
N LYS A 3 -1.39 -1.97 10.21
CA LYS A 3 -1.19 -1.32 11.51
C LYS A 3 -0.70 0.11 11.37
N SER A 4 0.21 0.34 10.43
CA SER A 4 0.86 1.65 10.24
C SER A 4 1.26 1.89 8.79
N PHE A 5 1.26 3.17 8.40
CA PHE A 5 1.71 3.64 7.10
C PHE A 5 2.94 4.50 7.29
N LYS A 6 3.92 4.37 6.40
CA LYS A 6 5.15 5.17 6.44
C LYS A 6 4.95 6.57 5.83
N CYS A 7 3.90 6.75 5.03
CA CYS A 7 3.61 8.01 4.33
C CYS A 7 2.12 8.38 4.41
N GLU A 8 1.84 9.65 4.72
CA GLU A 8 0.48 10.23 4.79
C GLU A 8 -0.28 10.06 3.46
N HIS A 9 0.40 10.12 2.32
CA HIS A 9 -0.20 9.91 1.01
C HIS A 9 -0.68 8.46 0.82
N THR A 10 0.06 7.48 1.33
CA THR A 10 -0.31 6.06 1.25
C THR A 10 -1.50 5.77 2.17
N GLU A 11 -1.51 6.35 3.37
CA GLU A 11 -2.62 6.26 4.30
C GLU A 11 -3.91 6.87 3.71
N LYS A 12 -3.82 8.09 3.16
CA LYS A 12 -4.93 8.75 2.48
C LYS A 12 -5.47 7.88 1.36
N LEU A 13 -4.59 7.28 0.55
CA LEU A 13 -4.99 6.41 -0.55
C LEU A 13 -5.70 5.12 -0.06
N SER A 14 -5.20 4.53 1.04
CA SER A 14 -5.81 3.36 1.69
C SER A 14 -7.20 3.67 2.25
N LYS A 15 -7.37 4.86 2.84
CA LYS A 15 -8.66 5.38 3.34
C LYS A 15 -9.65 5.76 2.21
N GLY A 16 -9.27 5.57 0.94
CA GLY A 16 -10.12 5.88 -0.21
C GLY A 16 -10.02 7.33 -0.70
N ASN A 17 -9.20 8.18 -0.07
CA ASN A 17 -9.01 9.55 -0.50
C ASN A 17 -8.25 9.63 -1.82
N HIS A 18 -8.55 10.65 -2.61
CA HIS A 18 -7.85 10.92 -3.86
C HIS A 18 -6.52 11.63 -3.57
N VAL A 19 -5.42 11.07 -4.09
CA VAL A 19 -4.07 11.64 -3.94
C VAL A 19 -3.52 11.90 -5.33
N LYS A 20 -3.27 13.18 -5.66
CA LYS A 20 -2.77 13.59 -6.99
C LYS A 20 -1.49 12.85 -7.39
N ARG A 21 -0.58 12.61 -6.43
CA ARG A 21 0.67 11.87 -6.64
C ARG A 21 0.45 10.44 -7.15
N PHE A 22 -0.70 9.83 -6.83
CA PHE A 22 -1.03 8.46 -7.16
C PHE A 22 -2.26 8.34 -8.07
N SER A 23 -2.70 9.43 -8.73
CA SER A 23 -3.94 9.44 -9.53
C SER A 23 -3.95 8.35 -10.61
N ASN A 24 -2.81 8.15 -11.28
CA ASN A 24 -2.66 7.19 -12.38
C ASN A 24 -2.67 5.74 -11.90
N ILE A 25 -2.37 5.49 -10.61
CA ILE A 25 -2.21 4.15 -10.05
C ILE A 25 -3.18 3.85 -8.91
N ALA A 26 -4.02 4.81 -8.52
CA ALA A 26 -4.87 4.73 -7.33
C ALA A 26 -5.74 3.46 -7.34
N LYS A 27 -6.26 3.09 -8.52
CA LYS A 27 -7.08 1.88 -8.70
C LYS A 27 -6.28 0.59 -8.45
N VAL A 28 -5.06 0.52 -8.98
CA VAL A 28 -4.16 -0.65 -8.84
C VAL A 28 -3.61 -0.73 -7.41
N ALA A 29 -3.18 0.40 -6.85
CA ALA A 29 -2.68 0.52 -5.49
C ALA A 29 -3.73 0.13 -4.44
N ARG A 30 -4.97 0.63 -4.55
CA ARG A 30 -6.06 0.24 -3.63
C ARG A 30 -6.39 -1.24 -3.71
N ARG A 31 -6.45 -1.81 -4.93
CA ARG A 31 -6.67 -3.26 -5.11
C ARG A 31 -5.59 -4.08 -4.40
N LYS A 32 -4.35 -3.62 -4.48
CA LYS A 32 -3.19 -4.27 -3.90
C LYS A 32 -3.10 -4.13 -2.37
N LEU A 33 -3.46 -2.97 -1.83
CA LEU A 33 -3.62 -2.79 -0.38
C LEU A 33 -4.71 -3.71 0.18
N ARG A 34 -5.85 -3.81 -0.51
CA ARG A 34 -6.90 -4.77 -0.16
C ARG A 34 -6.40 -6.22 -0.26
N GLN A 35 -5.56 -6.55 -1.25
CA GLN A 35 -4.92 -7.86 -1.33
C GLN A 35 -4.01 -8.13 -0.13
N ILE A 36 -3.22 -7.17 0.34
CA ILE A 36 -2.40 -7.32 1.56
C ILE A 36 -3.27 -7.51 2.81
N GLU A 37 -4.37 -6.75 2.91
CA GLU A 37 -5.31 -6.90 4.04
C GLU A 37 -5.91 -8.31 4.11
N ILE A 38 -6.15 -8.93 2.95
CA ILE A 38 -6.77 -10.25 2.82
C ILE A 38 -5.71 -11.37 2.80
N SER A 39 -4.51 -11.12 2.28
CA SER A 39 -3.49 -12.11 1.91
C SER A 39 -2.09 -11.54 2.09
N GLY A 40 -1.28 -12.19 2.93
CA GLY A 40 0.07 -11.76 3.26
C GLY A 40 1.14 -11.95 2.16
N ARG A 41 0.86 -11.78 0.85
CA ARG A 41 1.92 -11.93 -0.18
C ARG A 41 1.80 -11.12 -1.49
N ARG A 42 2.97 -10.56 -1.84
CA ARG A 42 3.54 -9.91 -3.05
C ARG A 42 2.65 -9.26 -4.13
N ILE A 43 3.12 -8.07 -4.51
CA ILE A 43 2.52 -7.13 -5.44
C ILE A 43 3.45 -6.96 -6.66
N ASN A 44 2.86 -7.14 -7.86
CA ASN A 44 3.31 -6.86 -9.26
C ASN A 44 4.55 -5.98 -9.49
N ASP A 45 5.26 -6.25 -10.59
CA ASP A 45 6.60 -5.80 -10.95
C ASP A 45 6.77 -4.29 -11.25
N GLN A 46 5.69 -3.52 -11.38
CA GLN A 46 5.74 -2.07 -11.63
C GLN A 46 5.74 -1.19 -10.37
N TRP A 47 5.14 -1.64 -9.26
CA TRP A 47 4.98 -0.84 -8.05
C TRP A 47 5.30 -1.69 -6.85
N ARG A 48 6.21 -1.27 -5.98
CA ARG A 48 6.52 -2.02 -4.77
C ARG A 48 5.72 -1.45 -3.61
N VAL A 49 5.02 -2.33 -2.89
CA VAL A 49 4.51 -1.98 -1.56
C VAL A 49 5.47 -2.57 -0.56
N CYS A 50 6.26 -1.70 0.06
CA CYS A 50 7.21 -2.06 1.10
C CYS A 50 6.47 -2.03 2.44
N PHE A 51 6.60 -3.09 3.23
CA PHE A 51 6.08 -3.16 4.58
C PHE A 51 6.93 -4.14 5.39
N CYS A 52 6.99 -3.91 6.70
CA CYS A 52 7.57 -4.84 7.65
C CYS A 52 6.46 -5.78 8.14
N TRP A 53 6.68 -7.08 8.05
CA TRP A 53 5.76 -8.05 8.64
C TRP A 53 6.15 -8.29 10.09
N THR A 54 5.20 -8.10 11.00
CA THR A 54 5.33 -8.40 12.43
C THR A 54 4.28 -9.45 12.81
N ASP A 55 4.40 -10.04 14.00
CA ASP A 55 3.38 -10.95 14.54
C ASP A 55 2.00 -10.26 14.69
N ALA A 56 1.99 -8.93 14.74
CA ALA A 56 0.79 -8.11 14.84
C ALA A 56 0.20 -7.72 13.46
N GLY A 57 0.92 -7.96 12.35
CA GLY A 57 0.50 -7.65 10.98
C GLY A 57 1.49 -6.80 10.20
N ALA A 58 1.02 -6.19 9.11
CA ALA A 58 1.83 -5.33 8.24
C ALA A 58 1.99 -3.92 8.82
N GLU A 59 3.24 -3.53 9.04
CA GLU A 59 3.67 -2.23 9.56
C GLU A 59 4.53 -1.47 8.54
N ASN A 60 4.63 -0.15 8.70
CA ASN A 60 5.43 0.74 7.86
C ASN A 60 5.12 0.60 6.36
N VAL A 61 3.84 0.48 6.02
CA VAL A 61 3.39 0.30 4.63
C VAL A 61 3.69 1.56 3.81
N GLU A 62 4.44 1.38 2.72
CA GLU A 62 4.85 2.42 1.78
C GLU A 62 4.65 1.94 0.35
N ILE A 63 4.12 2.80 -0.53
CA ILE A 63 4.08 2.55 -1.97
C ILE A 63 5.26 3.27 -2.59
N VAL A 64 6.18 2.50 -3.17
CA VAL A 64 7.39 3.00 -3.86
C VAL A 64 7.26 2.65 -5.34
N ASP A 65 7.52 3.64 -6.19
CA ASP A 65 7.68 3.42 -7.62
C ASP A 65 9.00 2.71 -7.87
N TYR A 66 8.98 1.63 -8.65
CA TYR A 66 10.20 0.86 -8.96
C TYR A 66 10.75 1.19 -10.35
N HIS A 67 10.22 2.19 -11.07
CA HIS A 67 10.79 2.72 -12.29
C HIS A 67 10.89 4.25 -12.27
#